data_AF-I1NQZ1-F1
#
_entry.id   AF-I1NQZ1-F1
#
_cell.length_a   1.000
_cell.length_b   1.000
_cell.length_c   1.000
_cell.angle_alpha   90.00
_cell.angle_beta   90.00
_cell.angle_gamma   90.00
#
_symmetry.space_group_name_H-M   'P 1'
#
loop_
_entity.id
_entity.type
_entity.pdbx_description
1 polymer ?
#
loop_
_entity_poly.entity_id
_entity_poly.type
_entity_poly.pdbx_seq_one_letter_code
_entity_poly.pdbx_strand_id
1 'polypeptide(L)'
;MAENPLLDEVVAMYFHLVDNPDYARALLDDAHFNAAENDHEIAMVGIQLRHIQHQTNELMTQPMTDAEREAQRVQLEEDYRGIKVDADFLLENRRRLRQVVKMLVFIWTYAIIRRALRRFLPAVALTFVAGTAALAVYVELRRGGTVPAFEALGRIFTWLTSFFLLGYRVRL
;
A
#
# COMPACT_ATOMS: atom_id res chain seq x y z
N MET A 1 -11.74 -6.91 16.84
CA MET A 1 -11.52 -7.17 15.40
C MET A 1 -10.47 -8.25 15.32
N ALA A 2 -10.65 -9.29 14.51
CA ALA A 2 -9.59 -10.26 14.28
C ALA A 2 -8.39 -9.56 13.63
N GLU A 3 -7.18 -9.82 14.12
CA GLU A 3 -5.94 -9.33 13.52
C GLU A 3 -5.80 -9.89 12.09
N ASN A 4 -5.25 -9.08 11.18
CA ASN A 4 -5.03 -9.47 9.80
C ASN A 4 -3.57 -9.96 9.67
N PRO A 5 -3.32 -11.28 9.63
CA PRO A 5 -1.96 -11.82 9.65
C PRO A 5 -1.13 -11.40 8.44
N LEU A 6 -1.77 -11.17 7.29
CA LEU A 6 -1.10 -10.67 6.08
C LEU A 6 -0.60 -9.23 6.26
N LEU A 7 -1.30 -8.44 7.07
CA LEU A 7 -0.88 -7.09 7.39
C LEU A 7 0.35 -7.11 8.29
N ASP A 8 0.42 -8.03 9.26
CA ASP A 8 1.57 -8.19 10.15
C ASP A 8 2.83 -8.55 9.38
N GLU A 9 2.72 -9.41 8.36
CA GLU A 9 3.81 -9.76 7.47
C GLU A 9 4.32 -8.56 6.65
N VAL A 10 3.41 -7.75 6.09
CA VAL A 10 3.77 -6.52 5.39
C VAL A 10 4.46 -5.51 6.32
N VAL A 11 4.00 -5.42 7.58
CA VAL A 11 4.63 -4.57 8.59
C VAL A 11 6.02 -5.08 8.95
N ALA A 12 6.19 -6.39 9.13
CA ALA A 12 7.49 -7.00 9.40
C ALA A 12 8.50 -6.72 8.27
N MET A 13 8.03 -6.70 7.02
CA MET A 13 8.86 -6.45 5.84
C MET A 13 9.02 -4.97 5.47
N TYR A 14 8.45 -4.05 6.26
CA TYR A 14 8.36 -2.62 5.95
C TYR A 14 9.68 -2.00 5.47
N PHE A 15 10.78 -2.18 6.22
CA PHE A 15 12.07 -1.57 5.86
C PHE A 15 12.59 -2.09 4.52
N HIS A 16 12.47 -3.40 4.29
CA HIS A 16 12.91 -4.02 3.04
C HIS A 16 12.11 -3.51 1.83
N LEU A 17 10.79 -3.35 1.99
CA LEU A 17 9.90 -2.82 0.96
C LEU A 17 10.20 -1.33 0.66
N VAL A 18 10.51 -0.54 1.68
CA VAL A 18 10.87 0.88 1.52
C VAL A 18 12.21 1.07 0.81
N ASP A 19 13.17 0.17 1.03
CA ASP A 19 14.47 0.21 0.34
C ASP A 19 14.39 -0.36 -1.09
N ASN A 20 13.41 -1.25 -1.37
CA ASN A 20 13.21 -1.89 -2.68
C ASN A 20 11.81 -1.58 -3.25
N PRO A 21 11.58 -0.40 -3.85
CA PRO A 21 10.27 -0.01 -4.36
C PRO A 21 9.76 -0.90 -5.50
N ASP A 22 10.66 -1.52 -6.26
CA ASP A 22 10.30 -2.42 -7.35
C ASP A 22 9.73 -3.74 -6.80
N TYR A 23 10.24 -4.21 -5.66
CA TYR A 23 9.69 -5.37 -4.95
C TYR A 23 8.34 -5.04 -4.27
N ALA A 24 8.22 -3.87 -3.66
CA ALA A 24 6.94 -3.38 -3.12
C ALA A 24 5.86 -3.27 -4.21
N ARG A 25 6.26 -2.92 -5.44
CA ARG A 25 5.36 -2.90 -6.60
C ARG A 25 4.88 -4.29 -6.99
N ALA A 26 5.80 -5.26 -7.10
CA ALA A 26 5.44 -6.63 -7.44
C ALA A 26 4.46 -7.24 -6.43
N LEU A 27 4.68 -7.00 -5.13
CA LEU A 27 3.79 -7.47 -4.07
C LEU A 27 2.42 -6.76 -4.11
N LEU A 28 2.39 -5.49 -4.49
CA LEU A 28 1.14 -4.75 -4.71
C LEU A 28 0.35 -5.29 -5.91
N ASP A 29 1.03 -5.60 -7.01
CA ASP A 29 0.41 -6.18 -8.21
C ASP A 29 -0.21 -7.56 -7.89
N ASP A 30 0.51 -8.40 -7.13
CA ASP A 30 0.01 -9.69 -6.65
C ASP A 30 -1.21 -9.53 -5.71
N ALA A 31 -1.15 -8.60 -4.76
CA ALA A 31 -2.27 -8.30 -3.87
C ALA A 31 -3.51 -7.79 -4.66
N HIS A 32 -3.31 -7.04 -5.74
CA HIS A 32 -4.39 -6.63 -6.64
C HIS A 32 -4.98 -7.81 -7.42
N PHE A 33 -4.12 -8.72 -7.90
CA PHE A 33 -4.57 -9.94 -8.57
C PHE A 33 -5.44 -10.79 -7.64
N ASN A 34 -4.94 -11.08 -6.42
CA ASN A 34 -5.68 -11.84 -5.41
C ASN A 34 -7.01 -11.18 -5.03
N ALA A 35 -7.05 -9.84 -4.96
CA ALA A 35 -8.30 -9.12 -4.71
C ALA A 35 -9.31 -9.25 -5.86
N ALA A 36 -8.84 -9.27 -7.11
CA ALA A 36 -9.68 -9.45 -8.27
C ALA A 36 -10.23 -10.88 -8.36
N GLU A 37 -9.41 -11.88 -8.05
CA GLU A 37 -9.83 -13.28 -7.97
C GLU A 37 -10.90 -13.47 -6.89
N ASN A 38 -10.69 -12.93 -5.69
CA ASN A 38 -11.69 -12.97 -4.62
C ASN A 38 -13.00 -12.25 -5.02
N ASP A 39 -12.93 -11.13 -5.74
CA ASP A 39 -14.13 -10.45 -6.25
C ASP A 39 -14.86 -11.29 -7.32
N HIS A 40 -14.13 -12.09 -8.11
CA HIS A 40 -14.71 -13.05 -9.05
C HIS A 40 -15.43 -14.20 -8.32
N GLU A 41 -14.82 -14.78 -7.28
CA GLU A 41 -15.44 -15.84 -6.47
C GLU A 41 -16.71 -15.34 -5.77
N ILE A 42 -16.70 -14.12 -5.23
CA ILE A 42 -17.90 -13.49 -4.66
C ILE A 42 -19.02 -13.40 -5.71
N ALA A 43 -18.69 -13.07 -6.96
CA ALA A 43 -19.68 -13.01 -8.03
C ALA A 43 -20.28 -14.39 -8.33
N MET A 44 -19.46 -15.45 -8.31
CA MET A 44 -19.89 -16.84 -8.49
C MET A 44 -20.82 -17.32 -7.38
N VAL A 45 -20.47 -17.07 -6.13
CA VAL A 45 -21.34 -17.32 -4.96
C VAL A 45 -22.67 -16.57 -5.10
N GLY A 46 -22.63 -15.34 -5.60
CA GLY A 46 -23.85 -14.57 -5.91
C GLY A 46 -24.73 -15.21 -6.99
N ILE A 47 -24.15 -15.90 -7.98
CA ILE A 47 -24.91 -16.67 -8.98
C ILE A 47 -25.56 -17.89 -8.33
N GLN A 48 -24.82 -18.64 -7.52
CA GLN A 48 -25.35 -19.82 -6.83
C GLN A 48 -26.50 -19.45 -5.87
N LEU A 49 -26.38 -18.32 -5.15
CA LEU A 49 -27.44 -17.84 -4.29
C LEU A 49 -28.73 -17.51 -5.07
N ARG A 50 -28.61 -16.90 -6.25
CA ARG A 50 -29.75 -16.66 -7.14
C ARG A 50 -30.37 -17.97 -7.63
N HIS A 51 -29.56 -18.99 -7.88
CA HIS A 51 -30.04 -20.31 -8.26
C HIS A 51 -30.88 -20.96 -7.14
N ILE A 52 -30.39 -20.96 -5.90
CA ILE A 52 -31.16 -21.45 -4.73
C ILE A 52 -32.46 -20.67 -4.56
N GLN A 53 -32.44 -19.35 -4.70
CA GLN A 53 -33.65 -18.52 -4.63
C GLN A 53 -34.66 -18.90 -5.70
N HIS A 54 -34.20 -19.20 -6.92
CA HIS A 54 -35.05 -19.68 -7.99
C HIS A 54 -35.67 -21.04 -7.67
N GLN A 55 -34.85 -22.02 -7.26
CA GLN A 55 -35.33 -23.35 -6.86
C GLN A 55 -36.34 -23.28 -5.70
N THR A 56 -36.10 -22.41 -4.72
CA THR A 56 -37.03 -22.18 -3.60
C THR A 56 -38.39 -21.67 -4.09
N ASN A 57 -38.40 -20.79 -5.09
CA ASN A 57 -39.64 -20.29 -5.68
C ASN A 57 -40.37 -21.37 -6.50
N GLU A 58 -39.64 -22.22 -7.22
CA GLU A 58 -40.22 -23.35 -7.97
C GLU A 58 -40.84 -24.39 -7.03
N LEU A 59 -40.19 -24.65 -5.89
CA LEU A 59 -40.71 -25.52 -4.83
C LEU A 59 -42.08 -25.09 -4.29
N MET A 60 -42.36 -23.79 -4.27
CA MET A 60 -43.64 -23.25 -3.82
C MET A 60 -44.76 -23.45 -4.85
N THR A 61 -44.43 -23.70 -6.11
CA THR A 61 -45.42 -23.80 -7.21
C THR A 61 -45.63 -25.23 -7.70
N GLN A 62 -44.72 -26.15 -7.42
CA GLN A 62 -44.83 -27.54 -7.85
C GLN A 62 -45.81 -28.37 -6.99
N PRO A 63 -46.66 -29.21 -7.61
CA PRO A 63 -47.48 -30.16 -6.88
C PRO A 63 -46.60 -31.32 -6.37
N MET A 64 -46.47 -31.43 -5.06
CA MET A 64 -45.65 -32.45 -4.38
C MET A 64 -46.28 -32.84 -3.03
N THR A 65 -45.93 -34.01 -2.52
CA THR A 65 -46.36 -34.45 -1.19
C THR A 65 -45.61 -33.69 -0.10
N ASP A 66 -46.18 -33.62 1.11
CA ASP A 66 -45.57 -32.87 2.21
C ASP A 66 -44.21 -33.44 2.65
N ALA A 67 -44.03 -34.76 2.55
CA ALA A 67 -42.76 -35.42 2.86
C ALA A 67 -41.67 -35.08 1.83
N GLU A 68 -42.01 -35.03 0.54
CA GLU A 68 -41.08 -34.62 -0.52
C GLU A 68 -40.70 -33.14 -0.40
N ARG A 69 -41.69 -32.29 -0.07
CA ARG A 69 -41.45 -30.85 0.15
C ARG A 69 -40.50 -30.61 1.31
N GLU A 70 -40.69 -31.31 2.42
CA GLU A 70 -39.83 -31.16 3.59
C GLU A 70 -38.40 -31.65 3.32
N ALA A 71 -38.24 -32.78 2.63
CA ALA A 71 -36.92 -33.28 2.25
C ALA A 71 -36.16 -32.27 1.37
N GLN A 72 -36.82 -31.69 0.36
CA GLN A 72 -36.21 -30.67 -0.50
C GLN A 72 -35.92 -29.35 0.23
N ARG A 73 -36.76 -28.96 1.20
CA ARG A 73 -36.50 -27.79 2.05
C ARG A 73 -35.26 -27.95 2.90
N VAL A 74 -35.09 -29.10 3.54
CA VAL A 74 -33.89 -29.39 4.36
C VAL A 74 -32.64 -29.32 3.50
N GLN A 75 -32.66 -29.92 2.30
CA GLN A 75 -31.53 -29.89 1.39
C GLN A 75 -31.16 -28.46 0.94
N LEU A 76 -32.15 -27.65 0.55
CA LEU A 76 -31.90 -26.25 0.18
C LEU A 76 -31.41 -25.39 1.36
N GLU A 77 -31.85 -25.69 2.57
CA GLU A 77 -31.35 -25.01 3.76
C GLU A 77 -29.89 -25.35 4.04
N GLU A 78 -29.49 -26.61 3.85
CA GLU A 78 -28.09 -27.05 3.93
C GLU A 78 -27.23 -26.36 2.85
N ASP A 79 -27.69 -26.37 1.59
CA ASP A 79 -26.99 -25.71 0.49
C ASP A 79 -26.86 -24.19 0.72
N TYR A 80 -27.92 -23.53 1.19
CA TYR A 80 -27.90 -22.12 1.54
C TYR A 80 -26.91 -21.81 2.67
N ARG A 81 -26.86 -22.65 3.71
CA ARG A 81 -25.91 -22.50 4.82
C ARG A 81 -24.48 -22.64 4.33
N GLY A 82 -24.19 -23.61 3.44
CA GLY A 82 -22.86 -23.77 2.82
C GLY A 82 -22.43 -22.52 2.07
N ILE A 83 -23.26 -22.06 1.14
CA ILE A 83 -23.00 -20.84 0.34
C ILE A 83 -22.80 -19.61 1.23
N LYS A 84 -23.57 -19.50 2.32
CA LYS A 84 -23.44 -18.37 3.26
C LYS A 84 -22.09 -18.38 3.98
N VAL A 85 -21.60 -19.54 4.40
CA VAL A 85 -20.26 -19.66 5.03
C VAL A 85 -19.17 -19.24 4.05
N ASP A 86 -19.27 -19.68 2.79
CA ASP A 86 -18.32 -19.30 1.74
C ASP A 86 -18.37 -17.79 1.47
N ALA A 87 -19.58 -17.21 1.38
CA ALA A 87 -19.76 -15.77 1.20
C ALA A 87 -19.12 -14.96 2.33
N ASP A 88 -19.35 -15.35 3.59
CA ASP A 88 -18.81 -14.66 4.75
C ASP A 88 -17.26 -14.73 4.76
N PHE A 89 -16.69 -15.89 4.42
CA PHE A 89 -15.25 -16.06 4.28
C PHE A 89 -14.66 -15.14 3.20
N LEU A 90 -15.25 -15.13 2.00
CA LEU A 90 -14.78 -14.31 0.88
C LEU A 90 -14.91 -12.80 1.14
N LEU A 91 -15.96 -12.37 1.84
CA LEU A 91 -16.14 -10.97 2.22
C LEU A 91 -15.10 -10.53 3.26
N GLU A 92 -14.79 -11.39 4.22
CA GLU A 92 -13.72 -11.13 5.20
C GLU A 92 -12.34 -11.13 4.51
N ASN A 93 -12.07 -12.06 3.60
CA ASN A 93 -10.85 -12.06 2.81
C ASN A 93 -10.70 -10.80 1.96
N ARG A 94 -11.79 -10.36 1.29
CA ARG A 94 -11.84 -9.07 0.57
C ARG A 94 -11.44 -7.89 1.45
N ARG A 95 -11.94 -7.86 2.69
CA ARG A 95 -11.62 -6.81 3.66
C ARG A 95 -10.13 -6.84 4.02
N ARG A 96 -9.57 -8.03 4.27
CA ARG A 96 -8.15 -8.21 4.61
C ARG A 96 -7.24 -7.79 3.46
N LEU A 97 -7.50 -8.24 2.24
CA LEU A 97 -6.76 -7.86 1.04
C LEU A 97 -6.81 -6.35 0.80
N ARG A 98 -7.97 -5.71 1.01
CA ARG A 98 -8.09 -4.25 0.89
C ARG A 98 -7.19 -3.49 1.88
N GLN A 99 -7.01 -4.00 3.10
CA GLN A 99 -6.09 -3.40 4.07
C GLN A 99 -4.64 -3.55 3.63
N VAL A 100 -4.25 -4.74 3.16
CA VAL A 100 -2.92 -5.03 2.62
C VAL A 100 -2.59 -4.13 1.44
N VAL A 101 -3.48 -4.04 0.44
CA VAL A 101 -3.33 -3.17 -0.74
C VAL A 101 -3.14 -1.71 -0.31
N LYS A 102 -3.95 -1.20 0.61
CA LYS A 102 -3.80 0.18 1.12
C LYS A 102 -2.43 0.42 1.76
N MET A 103 -1.95 -0.52 2.58
CA MET A 103 -0.64 -0.42 3.22
C MET A 103 0.48 -0.45 2.19
N LEU A 104 0.43 -1.38 1.22
CA LEU A 104 1.43 -1.50 0.16
C LEU A 104 1.48 -0.26 -0.74
N VAL A 105 0.34 0.33 -1.11
CA VAL A 105 0.28 1.61 -1.83
C VAL A 105 0.99 2.71 -1.04
N PHE A 106 0.76 2.79 0.27
CA PHE A 106 1.39 3.79 1.12
C PHE A 106 2.92 3.59 1.18
N ILE A 107 3.38 2.35 1.41
CA ILE A 107 4.79 1.99 1.46
C ILE A 107 5.47 2.29 0.12
N TRP A 108 4.88 1.84 -0.99
CA TRP A 108 5.41 2.04 -2.33
C TRP A 108 5.51 3.52 -2.70
N THR A 109 4.47 4.30 -2.42
CA THR A 109 4.45 5.75 -2.65
C THR A 109 5.55 6.44 -1.84
N TYR A 110 5.67 6.10 -0.56
CA TYR A 110 6.74 6.62 0.29
C TYR A 110 8.14 6.25 -0.24
N ALA A 111 8.33 4.99 -0.66
CA ALA A 111 9.59 4.51 -1.20
C ALA A 111 10.01 5.26 -2.47
N ILE A 112 9.07 5.51 -3.39
CA ILE A 112 9.31 6.31 -4.59
C ILE A 112 9.67 7.75 -4.23
N ILE A 113 8.90 8.40 -3.35
CA ILE A 113 9.18 9.78 -2.93
C ILE A 113 10.56 9.87 -2.29
N ARG A 114 10.91 8.93 -1.40
CA ARG A 114 12.23 8.86 -0.76
C ARG A 114 13.35 8.63 -1.77
N ARG A 115 13.16 7.75 -2.76
CA ARG A 115 14.13 7.49 -3.84
C ARG A 115 14.31 8.72 -4.73
N ALA A 116 13.21 9.40 -5.08
CA ALA A 116 13.24 10.64 -5.84
C ALA A 116 13.99 11.73 -5.04
N LEU A 117 13.63 11.96 -3.78
CA LEU A 117 14.28 12.94 -2.92
C LEU A 117 15.79 12.66 -2.80
N ARG A 118 16.19 11.41 -2.57
CA ARG A 118 17.61 10.98 -2.57
C ARG A 118 18.33 11.26 -3.88
N ARG A 119 17.64 11.12 -5.02
CA ARG A 119 18.23 11.40 -6.34
C ARG A 119 18.39 12.90 -6.61
N PHE A 120 17.48 13.73 -6.12
CA PHE A 120 17.51 15.18 -6.33
C PHE A 120 18.33 15.94 -5.28
N LEU A 121 18.51 15.37 -4.09
CA LEU A 121 19.33 15.92 -3.01
C LEU A 121 20.76 16.32 -3.43
N PRO A 122 21.52 15.48 -4.17
CA PRO A 122 22.86 15.83 -4.65
C PRO A 122 22.85 17.01 -5.62
N ALA A 123 21.85 17.08 -6.51
CA ALA A 123 21.76 18.14 -7.50
C ALA A 123 21.44 19.50 -6.84
N VAL A 124 20.53 19.52 -5.87
CA VAL A 124 20.21 20.73 -5.08
C VAL A 124 21.40 21.15 -4.21
N ALA A 125 22.12 20.19 -3.62
CA ALA A 125 23.34 20.50 -2.87
C ALA A 125 24.42 21.10 -3.78
N LEU A 126 24.61 20.56 -4.99
CA LEU A 126 25.58 21.06 -5.96
C LEU A 126 25.26 22.46 -6.47
N THR A 127 24.00 22.76 -6.81
CA THR A 127 23.59 24.10 -7.27
C THR A 127 23.73 25.13 -6.16
N PHE A 128 23.46 24.75 -4.91
CA PHE A 128 23.65 25.61 -3.75
C PHE A 128 25.14 25.90 -3.49
N VAL A 129 26.01 24.88 -3.56
CA VAL A 129 27.48 25.04 -3.45
C VAL A 129 28.03 25.92 -4.58
N ALA A 130 27.61 25.70 -5.82
CA ALA A 130 28.05 26.50 -6.96
C ALA A 130 27.57 27.97 -6.85
N GLY A 131 26.31 28.19 -6.45
CA GLY A 131 25.75 29.53 -6.26
C GLY A 131 26.42 30.31 -5.14
N THR A 132 26.76 29.64 -4.04
CA THR A 132 27.48 30.25 -2.91
C THR A 132 28.94 30.56 -3.24
N ALA A 133 29.63 29.67 -3.96
CA ALA A 133 31.00 29.90 -4.45
C ALA A 133 31.05 31.08 -5.45
N ALA A 134 30.10 31.16 -6.38
CA ALA A 134 30.02 32.26 -7.34
C ALA A 134 29.78 33.61 -6.65
N LEU A 135 28.95 33.64 -5.60
CA LEU A 135 28.73 34.83 -4.76
C LEU A 135 29.98 35.24 -3.99
N ALA A 136 30.73 34.27 -3.44
CA ALA A 136 32.01 34.52 -2.77
C ALA A 136 33.03 35.16 -3.70
N VAL A 137 33.24 34.55 -4.88
CA VAL A 137 34.15 35.06 -5.91
C VAL A 137 33.72 36.43 -6.41
N TYR A 138 32.42 36.64 -6.67
CA TYR A 138 31.90 37.94 -7.12
C TYR A 138 32.12 39.06 -6.09
N VAL A 139 31.98 38.76 -4.80
CA VAL A 139 32.18 39.73 -3.71
C VAL A 139 33.67 40.02 -3.50
N GLU A 140 34.54 38.99 -3.54
CA GLU A 140 35.99 39.15 -3.47
C GLU A 140 36.52 40.02 -4.62
N LEU A 141 36.07 39.76 -5.85
CA LEU A 141 36.50 40.50 -7.03
C LEU A 141 36.08 41.98 -6.99
N ARG A 142 34.98 42.30 -6.31
CA ARG A 142 34.36 43.64 -6.33
C ARG A 142 34.76 44.52 -5.15
N ARG A 143 35.27 43.97 -4.04
CA ARG A 143 35.58 44.75 -2.82
C ARG A 143 36.94 44.50 -2.18
N GLY A 144 37.76 43.55 -2.65
CA GLY A 144 39.15 43.43 -2.21
C GLY A 144 39.36 43.16 -0.71
N GLY A 145 38.41 42.53 -0.02
CA GLY A 145 38.52 42.19 1.41
C GLY A 145 37.34 41.37 1.95
N THR A 146 37.62 40.46 2.88
CA THR A 146 36.68 39.53 3.52
C THR A 146 35.69 40.23 4.44
N VAL A 147 34.39 40.05 4.20
CA VAL A 147 33.29 40.70 4.96
C VAL A 147 32.68 39.71 5.99
N PRO A 148 32.40 40.13 7.25
CA PRO A 148 31.87 39.27 8.33
C PRO A 148 30.51 38.59 8.04
N ALA A 149 29.76 39.03 7.03
CA ALA A 149 28.53 38.36 6.58
C ALA A 149 28.78 36.94 6.03
N PHE A 150 30.01 36.65 5.56
CA PHE A 150 30.42 35.32 5.12
C PHE A 150 30.62 34.33 6.26
N GLU A 151 30.93 34.82 7.46
CA GLU A 151 31.08 33.95 8.64
C GLU A 151 29.73 33.35 9.04
N ALA A 152 28.64 34.14 8.94
CA ALA A 152 27.28 33.66 9.14
C ALA A 152 26.84 32.66 8.05
N LEU A 153 27.16 32.92 6.78
CA LEU A 153 26.88 32.02 5.67
C LEU A 153 27.70 30.73 5.74
N GLY A 154 28.98 30.81 6.11
CA GLY A 154 29.83 29.67 6.39
C GLY A 154 29.33 28.86 7.58
N ARG A 155 28.78 29.51 8.62
CA ARG A 155 28.16 28.82 9.77
C ARG A 155 26.88 28.10 9.35
N ILE A 156 26.03 28.72 8.54
CA ILE A 156 24.84 28.10 7.94
C ILE A 156 25.23 26.93 7.04
N PHE A 157 26.28 27.10 6.23
CA PHE A 157 26.85 26.05 5.38
C PHE A 157 27.40 24.87 6.19
N THR A 158 28.16 25.14 7.25
CA THR A 158 28.70 24.12 8.16
C THR A 158 27.56 23.40 8.89
N TRP A 159 26.50 24.11 9.26
CA TRP A 159 25.32 23.53 9.91
C TRP A 159 24.50 22.65 8.95
N LEU A 160 24.26 23.11 7.71
CA LEU A 160 23.58 22.34 6.67
C LEU A 160 24.40 21.12 6.24
N THR A 161 25.69 21.28 5.96
CA THR A 161 26.58 20.16 5.60
C THR A 161 26.70 19.16 6.74
N SER A 162 26.78 19.62 8.00
CA SER A 162 26.74 18.73 9.16
C SER A 162 25.40 18.02 9.30
N PHE A 163 24.26 18.69 9.11
CA PHE A 163 22.94 18.06 9.10
C PHE A 163 22.82 17.00 8.00
N PHE A 164 23.33 17.28 6.81
CA PHE A 164 23.34 16.33 5.68
C PHE A 164 24.31 15.16 5.89
N LEU A 165 25.49 15.39 6.48
CA LEU A 165 26.50 14.35 6.72
C LEU A 165 26.19 13.49 7.97
N LEU A 166 25.70 14.08 9.06
CA LEU A 166 25.25 13.34 10.26
C LEU A 166 23.95 12.59 10.00
N GLY A 167 23.01 13.16 9.23
CA GLY A 167 21.81 12.45 8.79
C GLY A 167 22.13 11.23 7.90
N TYR A 168 23.27 11.23 7.22
CA TYR A 168 23.79 10.08 6.44
C TYR A 168 24.51 9.04 7.31
N ARG A 169 25.15 9.44 8.42
CA ARG A 169 25.94 8.53 9.28
C ARG A 169 25.13 7.71 10.28
N VAL A 170 23.90 8.10 10.62
CA VAL A 170 23.03 7.31 11.55
C VAL A 170 22.44 6.05 10.88
N ARG A 171 22.74 5.81 9.59
CA ARG A 171 22.31 4.61 8.84
C ARG A 171 23.43 4.05 7.96
N LEU A 172 24.62 3.87 8.52
CA LEU A 172 25.62 2.92 8.04
C LEU A 172 25.76 1.81 9.08
#